data_AF-A0A838W3X0-F1
#
_entry.id   AF-A0A838W3X0-F1
#
_cell.length_a   1.000
_cell.length_b   1.000
_cell.length_c   1.000
_cell.angle_alpha   90.00
_cell.angle_beta   90.00
_cell.angle_gamma   90.00
#
_symmetry.space_group_name_H-M   'P 1'
#
loop_
_entity.id
_entity.type
_entity.pdbx_description
1 polymer ?
#
loop_
_entity_poly.entity_id
_entity_poly.type
_entity_poly.pdbx_seq_one_letter_code
_entity_poly.pdbx_strand_id
1 'polypeptide(L)'
;MKAAPFAGGKIYLDVGTEEGEEELADVRIRPNSWYSIELQATTPVPEWNGQPVRMAQEEEAYLDTSGRRRWVLARQERFHLVR
;
A
#
# COMPACT_ATOMS: atom_id res chain seq x y z
N MET A 1 -24.08 -2.50 -0.24
CA MET A 1 -23.13 -3.46 0.38
C MET A 1 -22.85 -3.02 1.82
N LYS A 2 -23.15 -3.86 2.82
CA LYS A 2 -22.81 -3.60 4.23
C LYS A 2 -21.33 -3.97 4.42
N ALA A 3 -20.48 -2.97 4.65
CA ALA A 3 -19.09 -3.23 5.03
C ALA A 3 -19.06 -3.77 6.47
N ALA A 4 -18.61 -5.01 6.65
CA ALA A 4 -18.38 -5.61 7.96
C ALA A 4 -17.32 -4.80 8.75
N PRO A 5 -17.43 -4.72 10.08
CA PRO A 5 -16.40 -4.09 10.90
C PRO A 5 -15.10 -4.91 10.78
N PHE A 6 -13.99 -4.24 10.50
CA PHE A 6 -12.66 -4.83 10.58
C PHE A 6 -12.39 -5.18 12.05
N ALA A 7 -12.49 -6.46 12.39
CA ALA A 7 -12.14 -6.96 13.72
C ALA A 7 -10.61 -6.95 13.83
N GLY A 8 -10.05 -5.92 14.48
CA GLY A 8 -8.73 -5.94 15.11
C GLY A 8 -7.56 -6.50 14.29
N GLY A 9 -7.55 -6.30 12.96
CA GLY A 9 -6.45 -6.75 12.11
C GLY A 9 -5.18 -5.99 12.43
N LYS A 10 -4.10 -6.71 12.77
CA LYS A 10 -2.75 -6.17 12.74
C LYS A 10 -2.47 -5.70 11.31
N ILE A 11 -2.07 -4.44 11.14
CA ILE A 11 -1.56 -3.93 9.88
C ILE A 11 -0.04 -3.91 10.05
N TYR A 12 0.65 -4.74 9.28
CA TYR A 12 2.10 -4.68 9.16
C TYR A 12 2.41 -3.52 8.23
N LEU A 13 3.03 -2.47 8.77
CA LEU A 13 3.64 -1.43 7.97
C LEU A 13 5.08 -1.88 7.71
N ASP A 14 5.40 -2.15 6.45
CA ASP A 14 6.78 -2.16 6.01
C ASP A 14 7.24 -0.70 5.97
N VAL A 15 7.97 -0.26 6.99
CA VAL A 15 8.63 1.05 6.97
C VAL A 15 9.96 0.83 6.25
N GLY A 16 9.89 0.56 4.95
CA GLY A 16 11.07 0.40 4.11
C GLY A 16 11.76 1.75 3.95
N THR A 17 12.91 1.95 4.59
CA THR A 17 13.88 2.95 4.15
C THR A 17 14.54 2.46 2.86
N GLU A 18 14.94 3.37 1.96
CA GLU A 18 15.58 3.02 0.66
C GLU A 18 16.87 2.19 0.79
N GLU A 19 17.39 1.99 2.00
CA GLU A 19 18.49 1.06 2.29
C GLU A 19 18.18 0.23 3.53
N GLY A 20 18.22 -1.10 3.38
CA GLY A 20 18.50 -2.04 4.47
C GLY A 20 17.31 -2.66 5.17
N GLU A 21 17.25 -3.99 5.13
CA GLU A 21 16.31 -4.88 5.81
C GLU A 21 16.15 -4.53 7.31
N GLU A 22 14.94 -4.10 7.70
CA GLU A 22 14.54 -3.99 9.11
C GLU A 22 13.52 -5.08 9.48
N GLU A 23 13.69 -5.65 10.66
CA GLU A 23 12.77 -6.61 11.26
C GLU A 23 11.40 -5.93 11.50
N LEU A 24 10.32 -6.52 10.99
CA LEU A 24 8.95 -5.99 11.12
C LEU A 24 8.59 -5.77 12.61
N ALA A 25 8.71 -4.55 13.10
CA ALA A 25 8.21 -4.20 14.42
C ALA A 25 6.67 -4.09 14.38
N ASP A 26 5.99 -4.72 15.35
CA ASP A 26 4.55 -4.54 15.56
C ASP A 26 4.29 -3.08 16.03
N VAL A 27 4.20 -2.13 15.09
CA VAL A 27 3.93 -0.71 15.39
C VAL A 27 2.44 -0.46 15.49
N ARG A 28 2.00 0.08 16.64
CA ARG A 28 0.60 0.47 16.83
C ARG A 28 0.28 1.75 16.06
N ILE A 29 -0.52 1.61 15.01
CA ILE A 29 -1.17 2.73 14.32
C ILE A 29 -2.15 3.46 15.26
N ARG A 30 -2.06 4.78 15.33
CA ARG A 30 -2.93 5.63 16.18
C ARG A 30 -4.19 6.06 15.42
N PRO A 31 -5.37 6.12 16.04
CA PRO A 31 -6.56 6.71 15.41
C PRO A 31 -6.33 8.16 14.94
N ASN A 32 -7.11 8.62 13.97
CA ASN A 32 -7.00 9.94 13.36
C ASN A 32 -5.65 10.18 12.66
N SER A 33 -5.22 9.22 11.86
CA SER A 33 -3.95 9.24 11.13
C SER A 33 -4.15 8.88 9.65
N TRP A 34 -3.22 9.34 8.83
CA TRP A 34 -3.20 9.16 7.38
C TRP A 34 -1.92 8.43 6.98
N TYR A 35 -2.04 7.53 6.02
CA TYR A 35 -0.92 6.76 5.49
C TYR A 35 -1.03 6.65 3.98
N SER A 36 0.10 6.84 3.30
CA SER A 36 0.31 6.31 1.96
C SER A 36 0.67 4.83 2.07
N ILE A 37 0.05 4.00 1.24
CA ILE A 37 0.41 2.60 1.07
C ILE A 37 1.00 2.47 -0.33
N GLU A 38 2.30 2.25 -0.39
CA GLU A 38 3.09 2.29 -1.62
C GLU A 38 3.61 0.88 -1.92
N LEU A 39 2.94 0.18 -2.83
CA LEU A 39 3.41 -1.11 -3.31
C LEU A 39 4.22 -0.93 -4.59
N GLN A 40 5.43 -1.47 -4.61
CA GLN A 40 6.25 -1.53 -5.80
C GLN A 40 6.76 -2.95 -6.07
N ALA A 41 6.86 -3.28 -7.35
CA ALA A 41 7.55 -4.47 -7.83
C ALA A 41 8.35 -4.13 -9.08
N THR A 42 9.57 -4.65 -9.17
CA THR A 42 10.41 -4.54 -10.36
C THR A 42 10.70 -5.94 -10.87
N THR A 43 10.44 -6.19 -12.16
CA THR A 43 10.62 -7.51 -12.76
C THR A 43 11.18 -7.36 -14.18
N PRO A 44 12.19 -8.15 -14.57
CA PRO A 44 12.66 -8.16 -15.96
C PRO A 44 11.58 -8.75 -16.88
N VAL A 45 11.30 -8.08 -18.00
CA VAL A 45 10.34 -8.54 -19.02
C VAL A 45 11.09 -9.30 -20.12
N PRO A 46 10.92 -10.63 -20.25
CA PRO A 46 11.69 -11.44 -21.21
C PRO A 46 11.51 -10.99 -22.67
N GLU A 47 10.29 -10.61 -23.05
CA GLU A 47 9.94 -10.16 -24.40
C GLU A 47 10.66 -8.86 -24.79
N TRP A 48 11.17 -8.12 -23.80
CA TRP A 48 11.87 -6.84 -23.99
C TRP A 48 13.37 -6.97 -23.69
N ASN A 49 13.97 -8.12 -24.05
CA ASN A 49 15.38 -8.44 -23.81
C ASN A 49 15.77 -8.34 -22.33
N GLY A 50 14.84 -8.67 -21.42
CA GLY A 50 15.08 -8.61 -19.98
C GLY A 50 15.05 -7.19 -19.41
N GLN A 51 14.47 -6.20 -20.11
CA GLN A 51 14.32 -4.84 -19.58
C GLN A 51 13.62 -4.89 -18.21
N PRO A 52 14.22 -4.33 -17.14
CA PRO A 52 13.56 -4.23 -15.84
C PRO A 52 12.41 -3.23 -15.94
N VAL A 53 11.21 -3.68 -15.62
CA VAL A 53 10.02 -2.83 -15.56
C VAL A 53 9.57 -2.72 -14.12
N ARG A 54 9.41 -1.48 -13.65
CA ARG A 54 8.85 -1.14 -12.35
C ARG A 54 7.36 -0.86 -12.49
N MET A 55 6.56 -1.51 -11.65
CA MET A 55 5.16 -1.17 -11.41
C MET A 55 5.04 -0.66 -9.98
N ALA A 56 4.57 0.58 -9.81
CA ALA A 56 4.36 1.20 -8.52
C ALA A 56 2.91 1.67 -8.41
N GLN A 57 2.31 1.44 -7.24
CA GLN A 57 0.95 1.87 -6.91
C GLN A 57 0.95 2.44 -5.50
N GLU A 58 0.48 3.68 -5.38
CA GLU A 58 0.28 4.37 -4.12
C GLU A 58 -1.20 4.64 -3.90
N GLU A 59 -1.69 4.31 -2.70
CA GLU A 59 -3.06 4.59 -2.30
C GLU A 59 -3.13 5.04 -0.83
N GLU A 60 -3.99 6.03 -0.58
CA GLU A 60 -4.10 6.63 0.75
C GLU A 60 -5.18 5.96 1.58
N ALA A 61 -4.81 5.65 2.82
CA ALA A 61 -5.70 5.13 3.85
C ALA A 61 -5.78 6.11 5.02
N TYR A 62 -7.01 6.38 5.45
CA TYR A 62 -7.30 7.10 6.69
C TYR A 62 -7.79 6.13 7.76
N LEU A 63 -7.19 6.18 8.95
CA LEU A 63 -7.68 5.49 10.13
C LEU A 63 -8.56 6.45 10.94
N ASP A 64 -9.87 6.21 10.95
CA ASP A 64 -10.79 7.09 11.67
C ASP A 64 -10.62 7.02 13.20
N THR A 65 -11.27 7.94 13.91
CA THR A 65 -11.21 8.03 15.38
C THR A 65 -11.73 6.77 16.09
N SER A 66 -12.52 5.93 15.40
CA SER A 66 -12.99 4.63 15.91
C SER A 66 -12.01 3.48 15.63
N GLY A 67 -10.90 3.76 14.93
CA GLY A 67 -9.92 2.76 14.52
C GLY A 67 -10.32 1.99 13.27
N ARG A 68 -11.26 2.50 12.45
CA ARG A 68 -11.66 1.85 11.20
C ARG A 68 -10.94 2.48 10.01
N ARG A 69 -10.31 1.62 9.19
CA ARG A 69 -9.64 2.03 7.94
C ARG A 69 -10.64 2.41 6.86
N ARG A 70 -10.37 3.52 6.17
CA ARG A 70 -11.07 4.05 5.00
C ARG A 70 -10.07 4.28 3.88
N TRP A 71 -10.46 3.95 2.65
CA TRP A 71 -9.73 4.44 1.49
C TRP A 71 -10.15 5.88 1.25
N VAL A 72 -9.18 6.75 1.00
CA VAL A 72 -9.44 8.18 0.75
C VAL A 72 -10.06 8.35 -0.64
N LEU A 73 -9.54 7.61 -1.62
CA LEU A 73 -10.03 7.55 -3.00
C LEU A 73 -10.44 6.13 -3.38
N ALA A 74 -11.11 5.99 -4.53
CA ALA A 74 -11.40 4.69 -5.12
C ALA A 74 -10.10 3.99 -5.58
N ARG A 75 -10.12 2.67 -5.64
CA ARG A 75 -8.98 1.85 -6.09
C ARG A 75 -8.70 2.10 -7.58
N GLN A 76 -7.43 2.13 -7.96
CA GLN A 76 -7.04 2.03 -9.36
C GLN A 76 -7.19 0.58 -9.81
N GLU A 77 -8.06 0.33 -10.81
CA GLU A 77 -8.37 -1.03 -11.30
C GLU A 77 -7.93 -1.26 -12.75
N ARG A 78 -7.36 -0.23 -13.39
CA ARG A 78 -6.93 -0.28 -14.79
C ARG A 78 -5.70 0.57 -15.02
N PHE A 79 -4.91 0.19 -16.01
CA PHE A 79 -3.81 1.00 -16.50
C PHE A 79 -4.31 2.11 -17.43
N HIS A 80 -3.62 3.24 -17.39
CA HIS A 80 -3.79 4.34 -18.31
C HIS A 80 -2.55 4.43 -19.19
N LEU A 81 -2.73 4.29 -20.51
CA LEU A 81 -1.65 4.51 -21.45
C LEU A 81 -1.58 6.02 -21.75
N VAL A 82 -0.47 6.64 -21.38
CA VAL A 82 -0.16 8.03 -21.73
C VAL A 82 0.75 8.01 -22.96
N ARG A 83 0.46 8.87 -23.94
CA ARG A 83 1.20 8.96 -25.20
C ARG A 83 1.96 10.29 -25.28
#